data_AF-F3QNS0-F1
#
_entry.id   AF-F3QNS0-F1
#
_cell.length_a   1.000
_cell.length_b   1.000
_cell.length_c   1.000
_cell.angle_alpha   90.00
_cell.angle_beta   90.00
_cell.angle_gamma   90.00
#
_symmetry.space_group_name_H-M   'P 1'
#
loop_
_entity.id
_entity.type
_entity.pdbx_description
1 polymer ?
#
loop_
_entity_poly.entity_id
_entity_poly.type
_entity_poly.pdbx_seq_one_letter_code
_entity_poly.pdbx_strand_id
1 'polypeptide(L)'
;MIRPYIIDPLESSSIHLDLTLVQSGILSRLVNLYFLFGGPFSFGQALSQISVDENLSTTEELERVLGWYFNEDGNGLYQPSAMLRNCAKETFPGKENQ
;
A
#
# COMPACT_ATOMS: atom_id res chain seq x y z
N MET A 1 -18.61 0.37 15.82
CA MET A 1 -17.63 -0.72 15.62
C MET A 1 -16.45 -0.18 14.83
N ILE A 2 -15.33 0.05 15.50
CA ILE A 2 -14.07 0.48 14.87
C ILE A 2 -13.46 -0.78 14.28
N ARG A 3 -13.26 -0.84 12.95
CA ARG A 3 -12.48 -1.92 12.34
C ARG A 3 -11.02 -1.65 12.68
N PRO A 4 -10.34 -2.50 13.47
CA PRO A 4 -8.92 -2.35 13.67
C PRO A 4 -8.24 -2.54 12.31
N TYR A 5 -7.19 -1.77 12.03
CA TYR A 5 -6.28 -2.04 10.92
C TYR A 5 -5.63 -3.41 11.19
N ILE A 6 -6.22 -4.47 10.64
CA ILE A 6 -5.78 -5.85 10.85
C ILE A 6 -4.80 -6.15 9.72
N ILE A 7 -3.53 -6.23 10.11
CA ILE A 7 -2.36 -6.69 9.36
C ILE A 7 -1.57 -5.55 8.72
N ASP A 8 -0.41 -5.30 9.32
CA ASP A 8 0.72 -4.69 8.64
C ASP A 8 1.44 -5.81 7.85
N PRO A 9 1.34 -5.83 6.51
CA PRO A 9 1.96 -6.89 5.71
C PRO A 9 3.49 -6.82 5.69
N LEU A 10 4.08 -5.76 6.25
CA LEU A 10 5.54 -5.56 6.33
C LEU A 10 6.13 -6.14 7.62
N GLU A 11 5.33 -6.32 8.67
CA GLU A 11 5.78 -7.00 9.91
C GLU A 11 5.98 -8.51 9.71
N SER A 12 5.20 -9.14 8.82
CA SER A 12 5.24 -10.59 8.60
C SER A 12 6.16 -11.03 7.47
N SER A 13 6.54 -10.13 6.56
CA SER A 13 7.43 -10.44 5.45
C SER A 13 8.84 -9.98 5.80
N SER A 14 9.84 -10.86 5.73
CA SER A 14 11.25 -10.57 6.05
C SER A 14 11.94 -9.62 5.06
N ILE A 15 11.19 -8.67 4.51
CA ILE A 15 11.74 -7.56 3.76
C ILE A 15 12.14 -6.50 4.79
N HIS A 16 13.41 -6.47 5.16
CA HIS A 16 13.99 -5.27 5.75
C HIS A 16 14.00 -4.18 4.68
N LEU A 17 12.84 -3.55 4.46
CA LEU A 17 12.76 -2.32 3.70
C LEU A 17 13.19 -1.22 4.65
N ASP A 18 14.31 -0.55 4.36
CA ASP A 18 14.75 0.67 5.06
C ASP A 18 13.77 1.82 4.74
N LEU A 19 12.52 1.69 5.20
CA LEU A 19 11.48 2.70 5.08
C LEU A 19 11.49 3.59 6.31
N THR A 20 11.27 4.87 6.08
CA THR A 20 10.95 5.79 7.18
C THR A 20 9.58 5.42 7.77
N LEU A 21 9.31 5.88 8.99
CA LEU A 21 8.00 5.69 9.64
C LEU A 21 6.84 6.19 8.76
N VAL A 22 7.05 7.32 8.06
CA VAL A 22 6.07 7.91 7.15
C VAL A 22 5.82 6.98 5.96
N GLN A 23 6.89 6.51 5.30
CA GLN A 23 6.79 5.61 4.15
C GLN A 23 6.13 4.27 4.52
N SER A 24 6.48 3.69 5.66
CA SER A 24 5.86 2.47 6.17
C SER A 24 4.36 2.67 6.40
N GLY A 25 3.97 3.77 7.04
CA GLY A 25 2.56 4.12 7.25
C GLY A 25 1.79 4.33 5.94
N ILE A 26 2.40 4.98 4.94
CA ILE A 26 1.82 5.14 3.60
C ILE A 26 1.63 3.76 2.95
N LEU A 27 2.68 2.94 2.90
CA LEU A 27 2.64 1.63 2.27
C LEU A 27 1.55 0.75 2.90
N SER A 28 1.48 0.70 4.22
CA SER A 28 0.46 -0.05 4.97
C SER A 28 -0.97 0.41 4.60
N ARG A 29 -1.21 1.72 4.48
CA ARG A 29 -2.50 2.27 4.03
C ARG A 29 -2.85 1.90 2.59
N LEU A 30 -1.90 1.99 1.66
CA LEU A 30 -2.12 1.67 0.25
C LEU A 30 -2.36 0.18 0.02
N VAL A 31 -1.63 -0.67 0.73
CA VAL A 31 -1.86 -2.11 0.68
C VAL A 31 -3.25 -2.45 1.21
N ASN A 32 -3.64 -1.85 2.33
CA ASN A 32 -5.00 -1.98 2.85
C ASN A 32 -6.05 -1.46 1.86
N LEU A 33 -5.79 -0.34 1.18
CA LEU A 33 -6.68 0.18 0.14
C LEU A 33 -6.89 -0.86 -0.97
N TYR A 34 -5.82 -1.50 -1.46
CA TYR A 34 -5.92 -2.51 -2.50
C TYR A 34 -6.66 -3.78 -2.04
N PHE A 35 -6.26 -4.36 -0.90
CA PHE A 35 -6.79 -5.66 -0.45
C PHE A 35 -8.17 -5.59 0.22
N LEU A 36 -8.51 -4.49 0.89
CA LEU A 36 -9.82 -4.33 1.53
C LEU A 36 -10.89 -3.89 0.55
N PHE A 37 -10.54 -3.05 -0.43
CA PHE A 37 -11.48 -2.56 -1.44
C PHE A 37 -11.47 -3.37 -2.74
N GLY A 38 -10.56 -4.34 -2.87
CA GLY A 38 -10.62 -5.40 -3.86
C GLY A 38 -10.21 -4.99 -5.27
N GLY A 39 -9.33 -4.01 -5.42
CA GLY A 39 -8.92 -3.57 -6.75
C GLY A 39 -7.86 -2.47 -6.78
N PRO A 40 -7.34 -2.18 -7.99
CA PRO A 40 -6.39 -1.09 -8.21
C PRO A 40 -7.04 0.26 -7.90
N PHE A 41 -6.22 1.24 -7.55
CA PHE A 41 -6.68 2.55 -7.07
C PHE A 41 -6.01 3.70 -7.80
N SER A 42 -6.67 4.85 -7.89
CA SER A 42 -6.09 6.05 -8.50
C SER A 42 -5.20 6.84 -7.53
N PHE A 43 -4.36 7.73 -8.07
CA PHE A 43 -3.55 8.64 -7.24
C PHE A 43 -4.42 9.45 -6.25
N GLY A 44 -5.58 9.94 -6.70
CA GLY A 44 -6.50 10.69 -5.83
C GLY A 44 -7.06 9.86 -4.68
N GLN A 45 -7.33 8.56 -4.90
CA GLN A 45 -7.72 7.65 -3.82
C GLN A 45 -6.56 7.39 -2.85
N ALA A 46 -5.35 7.22 -3.37
CA ALA A 46 -4.13 7.06 -2.57
C ALA A 46 -3.89 8.29 -1.67
N LEU A 47 -3.99 9.49 -2.24
CA LEU A 47 -3.87 10.75 -1.53
C LEU A 47 -4.92 10.85 -0.41
N SER A 48 -6.18 10.54 -0.70
CA SER A 48 -7.25 10.58 0.30
C SER A 48 -7.05 9.62 1.48
N GLN A 49 -6.26 8.54 1.32
CA GLN A 49 -5.93 7.65 2.44
C GLN A 49 -4.85 8.22 3.35
N ILE A 50 -3.99 9.10 2.83
CA ILE A 50 -2.85 9.65 3.57
C ILE A 50 -3.08 11.09 4.07
N SER A 51 -4.10 11.79 3.56
CA SER A 51 -4.50 13.18 3.85
C SER A 51 -4.95 13.48 5.29
N VAL A 52 -4.47 12.75 6.30
CA VAL A 52 -4.54 13.23 7.69
C VAL A 52 -3.51 14.35 7.94
N ASP A 53 -2.48 14.45 7.09
CA ASP A 53 -1.42 15.45 7.18
C ASP A 53 -1.12 16.01 5.76
N GLU A 54 -1.80 17.11 5.38
CA GLU A 54 -1.65 17.80 4.08
C GLU A 54 -0.32 18.58 3.98
N ASN A 55 0.78 17.95 4.35
CA ASN A 55 2.12 18.51 4.17
C ASN A 55 2.71 18.03 2.84
N LEU A 56 3.38 18.95 2.11
CA LEU A 56 4.02 18.67 0.82
C LEU A 56 4.95 17.45 0.89
N SER A 57 5.64 17.28 2.02
CA SER A 57 6.52 16.14 2.28
C SER A 57 5.77 14.80 2.25
N THR A 58 4.53 14.72 2.77
CA THR A 58 3.74 13.48 2.75
C THR A 58 3.37 13.07 1.32
N THR A 59 3.09 14.06 0.45
CA THR A 59 2.80 13.81 -0.97
C THR A 59 4.04 13.32 -1.71
N GLU A 60 5.22 13.89 -1.47
CA GLU A 60 6.48 13.41 -2.06
C GLU A 60 6.81 11.98 -1.60
N GLU A 61 6.60 11.66 -0.33
CA GLU A 61 6.78 10.30 0.17
C GLU A 61 5.75 9.32 -0.43
N LEU A 62 4.52 9.77 -0.71
CA LEU A 62 3.53 8.97 -1.41
C LEU A 62 4.00 8.61 -2.82
N GLU A 63 4.47 9.59 -3.58
CA GLU A 63 4.99 9.37 -4.94
C GLU A 63 6.17 8.38 -4.93
N ARG A 64 7.08 8.50 -3.94
CA ARG A 64 8.18 7.53 -3.77
C ARG A 64 7.69 6.12 -3.49
N VAL A 65 6.77 5.96 -2.53
CA VAL A 65 6.20 4.64 -2.19
C VAL A 65 5.48 4.03 -3.38
N LEU A 66 4.71 4.82 -4.13
CA LEU A 66 4.06 4.38 -5.36
C LEU A 66 5.09 3.91 -6.40
N GLY A 67 6.16 4.69 -6.61
CA GLY A 67 7.23 4.35 -7.55
C GLY A 67 8.06 3.12 -7.16
N TRP A 68 8.13 2.78 -5.87
CA TRP A 68 8.88 1.60 -5.40
C TRP A 68 8.04 0.32 -5.37
N TYR A 69 6.78 0.41 -4.95
CA TYR A 69 5.99 -0.77 -4.59
C TYR A 69 4.75 -1.00 -5.45
N PHE A 70 4.41 -0.04 -6.32
CA PHE A 70 3.24 -0.14 -7.19
C PHE A 70 3.63 0.04 -8.64
N ASN A 71 2.83 -0.55 -9.53
CA ASN A 71 2.89 -0.28 -10.95
C ASN A 71 1.64 0.50 -11.33
N GLU A 72 1.81 1.62 -12.00
CA GLU A 72 0.71 2.31 -12.67
C GLU A 72 0.35 1.55 -13.94
N ASP A 73 -0.93 1.26 -14.14
CA ASP A 73 -1.43 0.77 -15.42
C ASP A 73 -1.57 1.93 -16.42
N GLY A 74 -1.75 1.61 -17.71
CA GLY A 74 -1.95 2.63 -18.74
C GLY A 74 -3.22 3.47 -18.59
N ASN A 75 -4.04 3.22 -17.56
CA ASN A 75 -5.25 3.97 -17.22
C ASN A 75 -5.07 4.86 -15.97
N GLY A 76 -3.86 4.96 -15.41
CA GLY A 76 -3.58 5.75 -14.21
C GLY A 76 -4.01 5.09 -12.90
N LEU A 77 -4.12 3.75 -12.88
CA LEU A 77 -4.46 2.98 -11.69
C LEU A 77 -3.23 2.22 -11.17
N TYR A 78 -3.01 2.30 -9.87
CA TYR A 78 -1.92 1.62 -9.18
C TYR A 78 -2.34 0.24 -8.71
N GLN A 79 -1.48 -0.74 -9.01
CA GLN A 79 -1.57 -2.10 -8.50
C GLN A 79 -0.26 -2.51 -7.82
N PRO A 80 -0.30 -3.34 -6.75
CA PRO A 80 0.89 -3.86 -6.09
C PRO A 80 1.87 -4.49 -7.07
N SER A 81 3.16 -4.20 -6.91
CA SER A 81 4.24 -4.83 -7.67
C SER A 81 4.29 -6.34 -7.41
N ALA A 82 4.97 -7.09 -8.29
CA ALA A 82 5.14 -8.54 -8.09
C ALA A 82 5.80 -8.85 -6.74
N MET A 83 6.76 -8.03 -6.32
CA MET A 83 7.39 -8.12 -5.00
C MET A 83 6.37 -7.97 -3.88
N LEU A 84 5.57 -6.89 -3.90
CA LEU A 84 4.57 -6.62 -2.86
C LEU A 84 3.49 -7.70 -2.81
N ARG A 85 3.08 -8.24 -3.97
CA ARG A 85 2.14 -9.37 -4.05
C ARG A 85 2.70 -10.64 -3.46
N ASN A 86 3.98 -10.95 -3.70
CA ASN A 86 4.61 -12.15 -3.13
C ASN A 86 4.66 -12.05 -1.59
N CYS A 87 4.96 -10.88 -1.05
CA CYS A 87 5.02 -10.67 0.40
C CYS A 87 3.62 -10.65 1.05
N ALA A 88 2.62 -10.12 0.34
CA ALA A 88 1.23 -10.25 0.77
C ALA A 88 0.76 -11.71 0.75
N LYS A 89 1.20 -12.54 -0.21
CA LYS A 89 0.87 -13.98 -0.25
C LYS A 89 1.43 -14.76 0.94
N GLU A 90 2.64 -14.43 1.39
CA GLU A 90 3.24 -15.03 2.59
C GLU A 90 2.50 -14.63 3.88
N THR A 91 1.88 -13.44 3.88
CA THR A 91 1.15 -12.90 5.03
C THR A 91 -0.33 -13.32 5.05
N PHE A 92 -0.96 -13.50 3.88
CA PHE A 92 -2.36 -13.87 3.71
C PHE A 92 -2.51 -15.15 2.87
N PRO A 93 -2.12 -16.33 3.40
CA PRO A 93 -2.32 -17.59 2.68
C PRO A 93 -3.83 -17.85 2.50
N GLY A 94 -4.35 -17.72 1.27
CA GLY A 94 -5.72 -18.17 0.94
C GLY A 94 -6.59 -17.25 0.08
N LYS A 95 -6.14 -16.07 -0.39
CA LYS A 95 -6.92 -15.21 -1.32
C LYS A 95 -6.52 -15.34 -2.79
N GLU A 96 -6.19 -16.55 -3.25
CA GLU A 96 -5.74 -16.78 -4.62
C GLU A 96 -6.89 -16.94 -5.64
N ASN A 97 -8.17 -16.99 -5.24
CA ASN A 97 -9.30 -17.19 -6.16
C ASN A 97 -10.57 -16.42 -5.74
N GLN A 98 -10.56 -15.09 -5.79
CA GLN A 98 -11.79 -14.29 -5.89
C GLN A 98 -11.64 -13.19 -6.92
#